data_AF-A0A1G1SQC4-F1
#
_entry.id   AF-A0A1G1SQC4-F1
#
_cell.length_a   1.000
_cell.length_b   1.000
_cell.length_c   1.000
_cell.angle_alpha   90.00
_cell.angle_beta   90.00
_cell.angle_gamma   90.00
#
_symmetry.space_group_name_H-M   'P 1'
#
loop_
_entity.id
_entity.type
_entity.pdbx_description
1 polymer ?
#
loop_
_entity_poly.entity_id
_entity_poly.type
_entity_poly.pdbx_seq_one_letter_code
_entity_poly.pdbx_strand_id
1 'polypeptide(L)'
;MSFISRLLGLGLLSILFLLVMSCESTKSTTTEFGSPNRVRGAVLAKPESRQIVHFTDSTAEYKTSRSDLAKAFIREFGDGTVIDKVQVRKAPVDAGGPVTYYLIGMGLRSGSFRAMALPLTSGGDDTYYLRPGAERYILSSVGCPACYFNFDNGRIVGAICAENAPGSHCDLKVEVNNSLFTAR
;
A
#
# COMPACT_ATOMS: atom_id res chain seq x y z
N MET A 1 27.33 -68.10 36.35
CA MET A 1 27.90 -67.04 35.49
C MET A 1 26.76 -66.46 34.65
N SER A 2 26.04 -65.52 35.23
CA SER A 2 24.87 -64.83 34.68
C SER A 2 24.76 -63.50 35.44
N PHE A 3 24.07 -62.51 34.89
CA PHE A 3 23.59 -61.26 35.51
C PHE A 3 24.33 -59.94 35.25
N ILE A 4 25.53 -59.88 34.67
CA ILE A 4 26.23 -58.57 34.53
C ILE A 4 26.06 -57.92 33.13
N SER A 5 25.71 -58.69 32.09
CA SER A 5 25.73 -58.16 30.71
C SER A 5 24.44 -57.50 30.21
N ARG A 6 23.36 -57.46 30.99
CA ARG A 6 22.04 -56.96 30.53
C ARG A 6 21.64 -55.56 31.04
N LEU A 7 22.46 -54.92 31.87
CA LEU A 7 22.16 -53.59 32.44
C LEU A 7 22.88 -52.42 31.75
N LEU A 8 23.83 -52.68 30.86
CA LEU A 8 24.56 -51.63 30.12
C LEU A 8 23.91 -51.22 28.79
N GLY A 9 22.99 -52.03 28.25
CA GLY A 9 22.34 -51.75 26.95
C GLY A 9 21.15 -50.80 27.01
N LEU A 10 20.55 -50.60 28.18
CA LEU A 10 19.34 -49.77 28.36
C LEU A 10 19.65 -48.33 28.83
N GLY A 11 20.85 -48.07 29.34
CA GLY A 11 21.26 -46.73 29.76
C GLY A 11 21.70 -45.81 28.62
N LEU A 12 22.28 -46.38 27.55
CA LEU A 12 22.84 -45.62 26.44
C LEU A 12 21.83 -45.21 25.37
N LEU A 13 20.66 -45.85 25.30
CA LEU A 13 19.57 -45.47 24.39
C LEU A 13 18.66 -44.36 24.96
N SER A 14 18.73 -44.09 26.26
CA SER A 14 17.92 -43.03 26.89
C SER A 14 18.59 -41.65 26.82
N ILE A 15 19.90 -41.58 26.57
CA ILE A 15 20.67 -40.33 26.48
C ILE A 15 20.65 -39.73 25.06
N LEU A 16 20.40 -40.55 24.02
CA LEU A 16 20.38 -40.09 22.63
C LEU A 16 19.05 -39.44 22.21
N PHE A 17 17.97 -39.62 22.97
CA PHE A 17 16.66 -38.99 22.72
C PHE A 17 16.51 -37.59 23.32
N LEU A 18 17.44 -37.14 24.15
CA LEU A 18 17.40 -35.82 24.82
C LEU A 18 18.16 -34.71 24.07
N LEU A 19 18.79 -35.02 22.93
CA LEU A 19 19.65 -34.08 22.20
C LEU A 19 19.17 -33.77 20.77
N VAL A 20 17.99 -34.26 20.38
CA VAL A 20 17.34 -33.85 19.12
C VAL A 20 16.43 -32.66 19.38
N MET A 21 17.07 -31.49 19.35
CA MET A 21 16.54 -30.29 18.71
C MET A 21 15.17 -29.82 19.23
N SER A 22 15.21 -29.06 20.32
CA SER A 22 14.37 -27.88 20.48
C SER A 22 14.57 -26.97 19.27
N CYS A 23 13.85 -27.24 18.17
CA CYS A 23 13.49 -26.22 17.20
C CYS A 23 12.42 -25.36 17.89
N GLU A 24 12.88 -24.47 18.75
CA GLU A 24 12.14 -23.31 19.17
C GLU A 24 11.89 -22.51 17.89
N SER A 25 10.76 -22.78 17.24
CA SER A 25 10.24 -21.90 16.21
C SER A 25 9.94 -20.59 16.92
N THR A 26 10.91 -19.68 16.89
CA THR A 26 10.66 -18.26 17.13
C THR A 26 9.76 -17.79 16.00
N LYS A 27 8.47 -18.13 16.07
CA LYS A 27 7.45 -17.37 15.40
C LYS A 27 7.47 -16.03 16.12
N SER A 28 8.14 -15.07 15.51
CA SER A 28 7.97 -13.66 15.81
C SER A 28 6.47 -13.37 15.62
N THR A 29 5.75 -13.46 16.73
CA THR A 29 4.45 -12.82 16.93
C THR A 29 4.70 -11.67 17.90
N THR A 30 5.51 -10.74 17.42
CA THR A 30 5.31 -9.31 17.61
C THR A 30 5.26 -8.81 16.16
N THR A 31 4.09 -8.70 15.53
CA THR A 31 3.24 -7.50 15.62
C THR A 31 4.04 -6.24 15.97
N GLU A 32 5.13 -6.03 15.24
CA GLU A 32 5.51 -4.69 14.80
C GLU A 32 5.05 -4.54 13.35
N PHE A 33 3.74 -4.74 13.15
CA PHE A 33 3.02 -3.74 12.36
C PHE A 33 3.29 -2.46 13.12
N GLY A 34 4.37 -1.77 12.75
CA GLY A 34 4.73 -0.51 13.36
C GLY A 34 3.48 0.32 13.29
N SER A 35 2.79 0.42 14.43
CA SER A 35 1.78 1.41 14.66
C SER A 35 2.51 2.66 14.25
N PRO A 36 2.16 3.32 13.13
CA PRO A 36 2.80 4.56 12.80
C PRO A 36 2.39 5.40 13.99
N ASN A 37 3.37 5.72 14.85
CA ASN A 37 3.22 6.66 15.93
C ASN A 37 2.30 7.73 15.38
N ARG A 38 1.08 7.83 15.93
CA ARG A 38 0.09 8.81 15.50
C ARG A 38 0.68 10.16 15.85
N VAL A 39 1.54 10.68 14.99
CA VAL A 39 1.97 12.05 15.07
C VAL A 39 0.77 12.84 14.57
N ARG A 40 -0.08 13.19 15.52
CA ARG A 40 -1.05 14.29 15.41
C ARG A 40 -0.33 15.46 14.75
N GLY A 41 -0.73 15.80 13.53
CA GLY A 41 -0.60 17.13 12.91
C GLY A 41 0.78 17.79 12.80
N ALA A 42 1.89 17.13 13.19
CA ALA A 42 3.16 17.83 13.41
C ALA A 42 4.40 17.16 12.81
N VAL A 43 4.27 16.13 11.95
CA VAL A 43 5.38 15.83 11.02
C VAL A 43 5.20 16.74 9.83
N LEU A 44 5.70 17.96 10.01
CA LEU A 44 6.04 18.92 8.97
C LEU A 44 6.25 18.19 7.65
N ALA A 45 5.43 18.51 6.65
CA ALA A 45 5.75 18.30 5.25
C ALA A 45 7.27 18.43 5.10
N LYS A 46 7.99 17.33 4.86
CA LYS A 46 9.43 17.42 4.54
C LYS A 46 9.58 18.54 3.50
N PRO A 47 10.67 19.30 3.45
CA PRO A 47 10.83 20.41 2.50
C PRO A 47 10.46 20.07 1.04
N GLU A 48 10.57 18.79 0.69
CA GLU A 48 10.27 18.20 -0.62
C GLU A 48 8.78 17.77 -0.81
N SER A 49 7.92 17.88 0.20
CA SER A 49 6.50 17.50 0.12
C SER A 49 5.70 18.61 -0.55
N ARG A 50 4.82 18.24 -1.47
CA ARG A 50 4.04 19.19 -2.27
C ARG A 50 2.59 19.20 -1.84
N GLN A 51 2.05 20.38 -1.54
CA GLN A 51 0.62 20.53 -1.31
C GLN A 51 -0.15 20.21 -2.59
N ILE A 52 -1.16 19.34 -2.46
CA ILE A 52 -1.99 18.89 -3.57
C ILE A 52 -3.33 19.61 -3.54
N VAL A 53 -3.97 19.60 -2.37
CA VAL A 53 -5.31 20.13 -2.18
C VAL A 53 -5.45 20.80 -0.82
N HIS A 54 -6.28 21.82 -0.78
CA HIS A 54 -6.87 22.36 0.43
C HIS A 54 -8.39 22.16 0.33
N PHE A 55 -9.01 21.55 1.34
CA PHE A 55 -10.46 21.46 1.39
C PHE A 55 -11.02 22.67 2.11
N THR A 56 -12.04 23.27 1.53
CA THR A 56 -12.90 24.26 2.17
C THR A 56 -14.23 23.60 2.53
N ASP A 57 -15.11 24.31 3.21
CA ASP A 57 -16.44 23.81 3.60
C ASP A 57 -17.28 23.27 2.42
N SER A 58 -16.99 23.73 1.19
CA SER A 58 -17.78 23.40 0.01
C SER A 58 -16.99 22.84 -1.17
N THR A 59 -15.65 22.99 -1.20
CA THR A 59 -14.86 22.65 -2.39
C THR A 59 -13.49 22.07 -2.08
N ALA A 60 -12.92 21.38 -3.07
CA ALA A 60 -11.55 20.92 -3.07
C ALA A 60 -10.70 21.82 -3.98
N GLU A 61 -9.86 22.66 -3.39
CA GLU A 61 -8.99 23.60 -4.10
C GLU A 61 -7.64 22.97 -4.40
N TYR A 62 -7.36 22.71 -5.68
CA TYR A 62 -6.12 22.07 -6.11
C TYR A 62 -5.03 23.12 -6.26
N LYS A 63 -3.88 22.91 -5.60
CA LYS A 63 -2.74 23.83 -5.71
C LYS A 63 -2.01 23.70 -7.05
N THR A 64 -2.06 22.51 -7.65
CA THR A 64 -1.58 22.23 -9.00
C THR A 64 -2.77 21.90 -9.89
N SER A 65 -2.82 22.47 -11.10
CA SER A 65 -3.94 22.22 -12.02
C SER A 65 -4.10 20.72 -12.30
N ARG A 66 -5.34 20.26 -12.50
CA ARG A 66 -5.60 18.84 -12.79
C ARG A 66 -4.93 18.39 -14.08
N SER A 67 -4.79 19.27 -15.08
CA SER A 67 -4.09 18.98 -16.34
C SER A 67 -2.59 18.79 -16.12
N ASP A 68 -1.96 19.60 -15.26
CA ASP A 68 -0.53 19.43 -14.94
C ASP A 68 -0.29 18.19 -14.07
N LEU A 69 -1.23 17.86 -13.17
CA LEU A 69 -1.23 16.60 -12.43
C LEU A 69 -1.38 15.40 -13.37
N ALA A 70 -2.25 15.47 -14.38
CA ALA A 70 -2.40 14.42 -15.37
C ALA A 70 -1.10 14.19 -16.14
N LYS A 71 -0.44 15.26 -16.61
CA LYS A 71 0.90 15.19 -17.22
C LYS A 71 1.93 14.57 -16.27
N ALA A 72 1.87 14.89 -14.98
CA ALA A 72 2.76 14.31 -13.98
C ALA A 72 2.54 12.80 -13.83
N PHE A 73 1.28 12.35 -13.74
CA PHE A 73 0.97 10.92 -13.70
C PHE A 73 1.42 10.18 -14.97
N ILE A 74 1.24 10.76 -16.16
CA ILE A 74 1.71 10.16 -17.42
C ILE A 74 3.23 9.91 -17.37
N ARG A 75 4.01 10.88 -16.88
CA ARG A 75 5.47 10.71 -16.69
C ARG A 75 5.81 9.65 -15.63
N GLU A 76 5.03 9.60 -14.56
CA GLU A 76 5.23 8.66 -13.45
C GLU A 76 4.96 7.21 -13.86
N PHE A 77 3.94 6.99 -14.70
CA PHE A 77 3.69 5.70 -15.35
C PHE A 77 4.82 5.32 -16.30
N GLY A 78 5.22 6.24 -17.20
CA GLY A 78 6.37 6.05 -18.10
C GLY A 78 6.25 4.89 -19.09
N ASP A 79 5.06 4.32 -19.26
CA ASP A 79 4.81 3.06 -19.99
C ASP A 79 3.83 3.23 -21.16
N GLY A 80 3.52 4.49 -21.53
CA GLY A 80 2.52 4.84 -22.54
C GLY A 80 1.09 5.00 -22.00
N THR A 81 0.87 4.89 -20.69
CA THR A 81 -0.44 5.21 -20.07
C THR A 81 -0.79 6.69 -20.27
N VAL A 82 -1.99 6.96 -20.80
CA VAL A 82 -2.56 8.30 -20.93
C VAL A 82 -3.56 8.52 -19.80
N ILE A 83 -3.47 9.66 -19.11
CA ILE A 83 -4.32 10.02 -17.98
C ILE A 83 -5.28 11.12 -18.41
N ASP A 84 -6.57 10.86 -18.27
CA ASP A 84 -7.66 11.78 -18.64
C ASP A 84 -8.42 12.29 -17.42
N LYS A 85 -8.31 11.60 -16.28
CA LYS A 85 -9.00 11.96 -15.04
C LYS A 85 -8.06 11.96 -13.84
N VAL A 86 -8.07 13.07 -13.12
CA VAL A 86 -7.36 13.23 -11.85
C VAL A 86 -8.33 13.67 -10.77
N GLN A 87 -8.29 13.02 -9.61
CA GLN A 87 -9.14 13.35 -8.47
C GLN A 87 -8.42 13.07 -7.16
N VAL A 88 -8.80 13.82 -6.11
CA VAL A 88 -8.51 13.47 -4.73
C VAL A 88 -9.77 12.83 -4.14
N ARG A 89 -9.63 11.66 -3.49
CA ARG A 89 -10.74 10.93 -2.88
C ARG A 89 -10.42 10.55 -1.45
N LYS A 90 -11.40 10.72 -0.56
CA LYS A 90 -11.37 10.17 0.79
C LYS A 90 -11.49 8.65 0.70
N ALA A 91 -10.63 7.92 1.38
CA ALA A 91 -10.72 6.48 1.49
C ALA A 91 -11.90 6.09 2.40
N PRO A 92 -12.65 5.02 2.06
CA PRO A 92 -13.63 4.43 2.97
C PRO A 92 -12.94 4.02 4.28
N VAL A 93 -13.56 4.35 5.40
CA VAL A 93 -13.10 4.03 6.75
C VAL A 93 -14.28 3.67 7.62
N ASP A 94 -14.09 2.77 8.58
CA ASP A 94 -15.08 2.52 9.63
C ASP A 94 -15.21 3.72 10.57
N ALA A 95 -16.28 3.73 11.37
CA ALA A 95 -16.52 4.80 12.33
C ALA A 95 -15.33 4.95 13.30
N GLY A 96 -14.73 6.15 13.32
CA GLY A 96 -13.55 6.46 14.14
C GLY A 96 -12.19 6.07 13.52
N GLY A 97 -12.17 5.54 12.30
CA GLY A 97 -10.94 5.24 11.55
C GLY A 97 -10.16 6.48 11.10
N PRO A 98 -8.86 6.35 10.78
CA PRO A 98 -8.03 7.46 10.34
C PRO A 98 -8.44 7.95 8.95
N VAL A 99 -8.77 9.23 8.82
CA VAL A 99 -9.09 9.83 7.51
C VAL A 99 -7.85 9.86 6.63
N THR A 100 -7.90 9.12 5.53
CA THR A 100 -6.84 9.09 4.51
C THR A 100 -7.41 9.56 3.18
N TYR A 101 -6.69 10.43 2.49
CA TYR A 101 -7.03 10.85 1.13
C TYR A 101 -6.00 10.31 0.16
N TYR A 102 -6.45 9.97 -1.05
CA TYR A 102 -5.57 9.56 -2.15
C TYR A 102 -5.69 10.53 -3.31
N LEU A 103 -4.56 10.94 -3.87
CA LEU A 103 -4.50 11.53 -5.20
C LEU A 103 -4.49 10.39 -6.22
N ILE A 104 -5.46 10.39 -7.12
CA ILE A 104 -5.72 9.29 -8.05
C ILE A 104 -5.69 9.84 -9.48
N GLY A 105 -4.80 9.29 -10.30
CA GLY A 105 -4.83 9.43 -11.76
C GLY A 105 -5.41 8.17 -12.38
N MET A 106 -6.36 8.32 -13.31
CA MET A 106 -6.98 7.23 -14.07
C MET A 106 -6.87 7.50 -15.56
N GLY A 107 -6.81 6.44 -16.33
CA GLY A 107 -6.85 6.50 -17.78
C GLY A 107 -6.59 5.14 -18.41
N LEU A 108 -5.94 5.13 -19.57
CA LEU A 108 -5.82 3.94 -20.40
C LEU A 108 -4.38 3.69 -20.88
N ARG A 109 -4.04 2.42 -21.05
CA ARG A 109 -2.84 1.96 -21.76
C ARG A 109 -3.27 0.92 -22.78
N SER A 110 -3.08 1.22 -24.07
CA SER A 110 -3.51 0.34 -25.17
C SER A 110 -4.99 -0.09 -25.07
N GLY A 111 -5.86 0.81 -24.61
CA GLY A 111 -7.29 0.55 -24.41
C GLY A 111 -7.66 -0.14 -23.09
N SER A 112 -6.69 -0.62 -22.30
CA SER A 112 -6.93 -1.23 -20.99
C SER A 112 -6.89 -0.20 -19.85
N PHE A 113 -7.75 -0.38 -18.86
CA PHE A 113 -7.87 0.53 -17.70
C PHE A 113 -6.60 0.53 -16.85
N ARG A 114 -6.18 1.73 -16.47
CA ARG A 114 -5.03 2.00 -15.60
C ARG A 114 -5.42 3.03 -14.56
N ALA A 115 -4.96 2.83 -13.33
CA ALA A 115 -5.04 3.85 -12.30
C ALA A 115 -3.81 3.83 -11.42
N MET A 116 -3.44 4.98 -10.87
CA MET A 116 -2.42 5.10 -9.85
C MET A 116 -2.97 5.93 -8.70
N ALA A 117 -2.90 5.41 -7.48
CA ALA A 117 -3.27 6.10 -6.27
C ALA A 117 -2.03 6.36 -5.41
N LEU A 118 -1.95 7.58 -4.88
CA LEU A 118 -0.87 8.05 -4.02
C LEU A 118 -1.47 8.57 -2.71
N PRO A 119 -1.07 8.04 -1.54
CA PRO A 119 -1.62 8.48 -0.26
C PRO A 119 -1.15 9.90 0.07
N LEU A 120 -2.08 10.73 0.50
CA LEU A 120 -1.83 12.10 0.95
C LEU A 120 -1.73 12.15 2.48
N THR A 121 -0.82 12.99 2.95
CA THR A 121 -0.63 13.26 4.38
C THR A 121 -1.32 14.56 4.75
N SER A 122 -2.10 14.56 5.84
CA SER A 122 -2.76 15.76 6.36
C SER A 122 -1.73 16.71 6.99
N GLY A 123 -1.87 18.01 6.70
CA GLY A 123 -1.11 19.09 7.32
C GLY A 123 -1.78 19.70 8.55
N GLY A 124 -2.97 19.23 8.96
CA GLY A 124 -3.72 19.75 10.12
C GLY A 124 -4.82 20.75 9.76
N ASP A 125 -4.62 21.57 8.74
CA ASP A 125 -5.52 22.69 8.38
C ASP A 125 -6.32 22.39 7.10
N ASP A 126 -6.90 21.19 7.00
CA ASP A 126 -7.56 20.68 5.79
C ASP A 126 -6.71 20.70 4.51
N THR A 127 -5.40 20.85 4.68
CA THR A 127 -4.39 20.78 3.64
C THR A 127 -3.83 19.38 3.56
N TYR A 128 -3.61 18.90 2.33
CA TYR A 128 -3.11 17.57 2.07
C TYR A 128 -1.92 17.60 1.12
N TYR A 129 -0.88 16.89 1.52
CA TYR A 129 0.43 16.90 0.88
C TYR A 129 0.77 15.53 0.32
N LEU A 130 1.40 15.49 -0.86
CA LEU A 130 2.10 14.31 -1.34
C LEU A 130 3.54 14.37 -0.82
N ARG A 131 3.96 13.31 -0.13
CA ARG A 131 5.34 13.17 0.34
C ARG A 131 6.20 12.51 -0.76
N PRO A 132 7.47 12.93 -0.92
CA PRO A 132 8.44 12.16 -1.68
C PRO A 132 8.57 10.77 -1.08
N GLY A 133 8.69 9.75 -1.93
CA GLY A 133 8.81 8.37 -1.46
C GLY A 133 7.53 7.80 -0.82
N ALA A 134 6.39 8.49 -0.93
CA ALA A 134 5.10 7.84 -0.70
C ALA A 134 4.94 6.67 -1.69
N GLU A 135 4.36 5.59 -1.22
CA GLU A 135 4.03 4.43 -2.04
C GLU A 135 3.06 4.78 -3.17
N ARG A 136 3.14 4.03 -4.26
CA ARG A 136 2.25 4.13 -5.42
C ARG A 136 1.52 2.81 -5.64
N TYR A 137 0.20 2.89 -5.63
CA TYR A 137 -0.71 1.78 -5.86
C TYR A 137 -1.18 1.83 -7.31
N ILE A 138 -0.75 0.86 -8.12
CA ILE A 138 -0.99 0.84 -9.55
C ILE A 138 -1.98 -0.28 -9.89
N LEU A 139 -3.10 0.09 -10.50
CA LEU A 139 -4.07 -0.84 -11.07
C LEU A 139 -3.81 -1.08 -12.55
N SER A 140 -3.95 -2.34 -12.95
CA SER A 140 -3.96 -2.80 -14.34
C SER A 140 -5.20 -3.64 -14.56
N SER A 141 -5.94 -3.40 -15.64
CA SER A 141 -7.03 -4.30 -16.03
C SER A 141 -6.59 -5.30 -17.09
N VAL A 142 -7.08 -6.52 -16.95
CA VAL A 142 -7.02 -7.56 -17.98
C VAL A 142 -8.45 -8.02 -18.22
N GLY A 143 -9.02 -7.72 -19.39
CA GLY A 143 -10.40 -8.05 -19.72
C GLY A 143 -11.48 -7.37 -18.86
N CYS A 144 -11.10 -6.52 -17.90
CA CYS A 144 -12.01 -5.80 -17.03
C CYS A 144 -12.22 -4.35 -17.53
N PRO A 145 -13.47 -3.89 -17.75
CA PRO A 145 -13.74 -2.53 -18.24
C PRO A 145 -13.27 -1.43 -17.27
N ALA A 146 -13.39 -1.68 -15.97
CA ALA A 146 -12.98 -0.75 -14.92
C ALA A 146 -12.54 -1.49 -13.66
N CYS A 147 -11.43 -1.04 -13.07
CA CYS A 147 -10.92 -1.56 -11.80
C CYS A 147 -11.09 -0.53 -10.68
N TYR A 148 -11.37 -1.01 -9.47
CA TYR A 148 -11.49 -0.20 -8.27
C TYR A 148 -10.46 -0.63 -7.24
N PHE A 149 -9.95 0.33 -6.46
CA PHE A 149 -9.14 0.03 -5.30
C PHE A 149 -10.04 -0.56 -4.20
N ASN A 150 -9.61 -1.69 -3.63
CA ASN A 150 -10.23 -2.25 -2.44
C ASN A 150 -9.60 -1.62 -1.19
N PHE A 151 -10.42 -1.22 -0.23
CA PHE A 151 -9.96 -0.55 0.98
C PHE A 151 -10.26 -1.36 2.23
N ASP A 152 -9.31 -1.37 3.16
CA ASP A 152 -9.49 -1.81 4.53
C ASP A 152 -8.97 -0.71 5.46
N ASN A 153 -9.86 -0.21 6.32
CA ASN A 153 -9.57 0.86 7.28
C ASN A 153 -8.76 2.05 6.69
N GLY A 154 -9.17 2.55 5.52
CA GLY A 154 -8.55 3.69 4.85
C GLY A 154 -7.28 3.36 4.05
N ARG A 155 -6.84 2.10 4.02
CA ARG A 155 -5.67 1.64 3.27
C ARG A 155 -6.08 0.79 2.08
N ILE A 156 -5.37 0.95 0.97
CA ILE A 156 -5.60 0.10 -0.21
C ILE A 156 -5.00 -1.27 0.08
N VAL A 157 -5.82 -2.31 0.00
CA VAL A 157 -5.42 -3.71 0.27
C VAL A 157 -5.56 -4.62 -0.95
N GLY A 158 -6.19 -4.15 -2.02
CA GLY A 158 -6.40 -4.96 -3.22
C GLY A 158 -7.04 -4.20 -4.37
N ALA A 159 -7.47 -4.96 -5.36
CA ALA A 159 -8.18 -4.49 -6.54
C ALA A 159 -9.47 -5.29 -6.72
N ILE A 160 -10.50 -4.63 -7.24
CA ILE A 160 -11.79 -5.24 -7.56
C ILE A 160 -12.13 -4.90 -9.01
N CYS A 161 -12.55 -5.91 -9.78
CA CYS A 161 -13.09 -5.70 -11.12
C CYS A 161 -14.57 -5.32 -11.04
N ALA A 162 -15.02 -4.39 -11.89
CA ALA A 162 -16.43 -3.98 -11.97
C ALA A 162 -17.36 -5.14 -12.34
N GLU A 163 -16.87 -6.09 -13.14
CA GLU A 163 -17.65 -7.19 -13.70
C GLU A 163 -16.93 -8.52 -13.53
N ASN A 164 -17.65 -9.56 -13.12
CA ASN A 164 -17.07 -10.89 -12.93
C ASN A 164 -17.20 -11.73 -14.21
N ALA A 165 -16.56 -11.28 -15.29
CA ALA A 165 -16.47 -12.05 -16.53
C ALA A 165 -15.32 -13.08 -16.45
N PRO A 166 -15.47 -14.28 -17.06
CA PRO A 166 -14.41 -15.29 -17.04
C PRO A 166 -13.09 -14.77 -17.63
N GLY A 167 -12.01 -14.88 -16.86
CA GLY A 167 -10.67 -14.41 -17.25
C GLY A 167 -10.41 -12.92 -16.99
N SER A 168 -11.44 -12.13 -16.66
CA SER A 168 -11.31 -10.72 -16.33
C SER A 168 -10.82 -10.55 -14.89
N HIS A 169 -9.76 -9.76 -14.71
CA HIS A 169 -9.21 -9.45 -13.40
C HIS A 169 -8.54 -8.08 -13.37
N CYS A 170 -8.22 -7.66 -12.15
CA CYS A 170 -7.52 -6.42 -11.87
C CYS A 170 -6.29 -6.73 -11.02
N ASP A 171 -5.12 -6.30 -11.48
CA ASP A 171 -3.87 -6.46 -10.75
C ASP A 171 -3.57 -5.20 -9.97
N LEU A 172 -3.21 -5.38 -8.69
CA LEU A 172 -2.64 -4.33 -7.86
C LEU A 172 -1.14 -4.53 -7.73
N LYS A 173 -0.37 -3.53 -8.14
CA LYS A 173 1.07 -3.43 -7.86
C LYS A 173 1.31 -2.29 -6.88
N VAL A 174 2.05 -2.54 -5.81
CA VAL A 174 2.49 -1.51 -4.86
C VAL A 174 3.98 -1.29 -5.06
N GLU A 175 4.38 -0.03 -5.22
CA GLU A 175 5.80 0.34 -5.25
C GLU A 175 6.10 1.41 -4.20
N VAL A 176 7.24 1.28 -3.52
CA VAL A 176 7.55 2.04 -2.30
C VAL A 176 8.10 3.45 -2.53
N ASN A 177 8.15 3.92 -3.78
CA ASN A 177 8.62 5.26 -4.11
C ASN A 177 7.76 5.87 -5.21
N ASN A 178 7.52 7.19 -5.11
CA ASN A 178 6.93 7.98 -6.19
C ASN A 178 7.88 9.10 -6.59
N SER A 179 7.91 9.40 -7.89
CA SER A 179 8.67 10.51 -8.48
C SER A 179 7.77 11.56 -9.14
N LEU A 180 6.49 11.64 -8.74
CA LEU A 180 5.45 12.41 -9.44
C LEU A 180 5.87 13.88 -9.68
N PHE A 181 6.58 14.48 -8.72
CA PHE A 181 7.07 15.86 -8.78
C PHE A 181 8.59 16.01 -8.75
N THR A 182 9.35 14.92 -8.83
CA THR A 182 10.81 15.01 -8.90
C THR A 182 11.20 15.56 -10.27
N ALA A 183 11.98 16.63 -10.30
CA ALA A 183 12.67 17.05 -11.52
C ALA A 183 13.62 15.92 -11.91
N ARG A 184 13.38 15.27 -13.05
CA ARG A 184 14.34 14.31 -13.62
C ARG A 184 15.48 15.05 -14.29
#